data_AF-A0A356J309-F1
#
_entry.id   AF-A0A356J309-F1
#
_cell.length_a   1.000
_cell.length_b   1.000
_cell.length_c   1.000
_cell.angle_alpha   90.00
_cell.angle_beta   90.00
_cell.angle_gamma   90.00
#
_symmetry.space_group_name_H-M   'P 1'
#
loop_
_entity.id
_entity.type
_entity.pdbx_description
1 polymer ?
#
loop_
_entity_poly.entity_id
_entity_poly.type
_entity_poly.pdbx_seq_one_letter_code
_entity_poly.pdbx_strand_id
1 'polypeptide(L)'
;MGKKIHTGRSRNDQVAVDVRLHMKDELLAAESETAELAAALCAFGRRAGRIPLVGRTHLQPAMPSSVEMWATGHAEMILDQIENLEAAYRLVDRNPLGSAAGYGVPLPLNRARTTELLGFSATIHNVFGASMARGECEAAVLSALAQLMAVLSRLAEDLILFSMPEFACFKLPRAYCTGSSIMPQKFNPDVLELVRSKAAQVLGLQTAALSLLHAMPGGYNRDLQDCKGLYMKGLDITRTTLRILAKVVAGVTVDADKCRAGFTPGVFATDVAL
;
A
#
# COMPACT_ATOMS: atom_id res chain seq x y z
N MET A 1 1.48 41.97 14.65
CA MET A 1 2.51 41.19 13.92
C MET A 1 1.94 39.96 13.23
N GLY A 2 1.01 39.19 13.82
CA GLY A 2 0.41 38.01 13.19
C GLY A 2 -0.18 38.20 11.77
N LYS A 3 -0.89 39.30 11.49
CA LYS A 3 -1.42 39.56 10.13
C LYS A 3 -0.34 39.74 9.05
N LYS A 4 0.87 40.17 9.41
CA LYS A 4 1.99 40.34 8.46
C LYS A 4 2.63 39.01 8.05
N ILE A 5 2.37 37.91 8.78
CA ILE A 5 2.90 36.58 8.44
C ILE A 5 2.25 35.97 7.19
N HIS A 6 1.06 36.47 6.82
CA HIS A 6 0.31 36.03 5.64
C HIS A 6 0.62 36.88 4.40
N THR A 7 1.46 37.91 4.50
CA THR A 7 1.83 38.74 3.36
C THR A 7 2.48 37.88 2.28
N GLY A 8 1.93 37.90 1.06
CA GLY A 8 2.43 37.09 -0.06
C GLY A 8 1.99 35.62 -0.05
N ARG A 9 1.10 35.21 0.85
CA ARG A 9 0.58 33.83 0.94
C ARG A 9 -0.93 33.79 0.72
N SER A 10 -1.43 32.69 0.17
CA SER A 10 -2.84 32.35 0.13
C SER A 10 -3.12 31.12 0.98
N ARG A 11 -4.39 30.84 1.24
CA ARG A 11 -4.77 29.53 1.77
C ARG A 11 -4.54 28.44 0.71
N ASN A 12 -4.73 28.73 -0.58
CA ASN A 12 -4.67 27.73 -1.65
C ASN A 12 -3.28 27.09 -1.75
N ASP A 13 -2.24 27.91 -1.86
CA ASP A 13 -0.87 27.41 -1.93
C ASP A 13 -0.37 26.89 -0.58
N GLN A 14 -0.78 27.50 0.54
CA GLN A 14 -0.47 26.98 1.87
C GLN A 14 -0.99 25.55 2.05
N VAL A 15 -2.28 25.30 1.83
CA VAL A 15 -2.83 23.97 2.03
C VAL A 15 -2.29 22.96 0.99
N ALA A 16 -1.85 23.43 -0.18
CA ALA A 16 -1.17 22.59 -1.17
C ALA A 16 0.24 22.17 -0.73
N VAL A 17 0.96 23.01 0.02
CA VAL A 17 2.25 22.65 0.65
C VAL A 17 2.02 21.68 1.81
N ASP A 18 1.11 22.01 2.73
CA ASP A 18 0.90 21.25 3.97
C ASP A 18 0.56 19.78 3.66
N VAL A 19 -0.30 19.55 2.66
CA VAL A 19 -0.68 18.20 2.23
C VAL A 19 0.50 17.45 1.60
N ARG A 20 1.34 18.11 0.80
CA ARG A 20 2.50 17.46 0.17
C ARG A 20 3.58 17.08 1.19
N LEU A 21 3.86 17.95 2.16
CA LEU A 21 4.81 17.62 3.23
C LEU A 21 4.34 16.39 4.01
N HIS A 22 3.06 16.35 4.38
CA HIS A 22 2.48 15.17 5.03
C HIS A 22 2.59 13.92 4.15
N MET A 23 2.24 14.01 2.86
CA MET A 23 2.37 12.89 1.93
C MET A 23 3.80 12.36 1.81
N LYS A 24 4.82 13.23 1.82
CA LYS A 24 6.22 12.80 1.76
C LYS A 24 6.58 11.92 2.95
N ASP A 25 6.31 12.39 4.16
CA ASP A 25 6.60 11.65 5.39
C ASP A 25 5.86 10.30 5.42
N GLU A 26 4.60 10.32 4.98
CA GLU A 26 3.73 9.16 5.00
C GLU A 26 4.05 8.13 3.91
N LEU A 27 4.51 8.55 2.73
CA LEU A 27 5.00 7.64 1.69
C LEU A 27 6.28 6.94 2.13
N LEU A 28 7.22 7.67 2.73
CA LEU A 28 8.45 7.07 3.28
C LEU A 28 8.12 6.07 4.39
N ALA A 29 7.14 6.38 5.24
CA ALA A 29 6.69 5.45 6.27
C ALA A 29 6.01 4.21 5.66
N ALA A 30 5.20 4.36 4.62
CA ALA A 30 4.59 3.24 3.90
C ALA A 30 5.63 2.37 3.19
N GLU A 31 6.69 2.95 2.61
CA GLU A 31 7.81 2.23 2.02
C GLU A 31 8.56 1.40 3.08
N SER A 32 8.86 1.99 4.25
CA SER A 32 9.47 1.26 5.37
C SER A 32 8.61 0.09 5.83
N GLU A 33 7.30 0.31 6.04
CA GLU A 33 6.35 -0.73 6.46
C GLU A 33 6.19 -1.83 5.39
N THR A 34 6.31 -1.49 4.11
CA THR A 34 6.33 -2.42 2.98
C THR A 34 7.58 -3.30 3.01
N ALA A 35 8.75 -2.69 3.20
CA ALA A 35 10.02 -3.42 3.35
C ALA A 35 10.03 -4.32 4.59
N GLU A 36 9.44 -3.88 5.71
CA GLU A 36 9.30 -4.69 6.93
C GLU A 36 8.44 -5.94 6.70
N LEU A 37 7.30 -5.82 5.99
CA LEU A 37 6.47 -6.96 5.63
C LEU A 37 7.22 -7.93 4.70
N ALA A 38 7.91 -7.41 3.68
CA ALA A 38 8.72 -8.25 2.80
C ALA A 38 9.83 -8.97 3.55
N ALA A 39 10.51 -8.29 4.49
CA ALA A 39 11.51 -8.89 5.36
C ALA A 39 10.91 -9.99 6.25
N ALA A 40 9.69 -9.80 6.77
CA ALA A 40 8.98 -10.81 7.55
C ALA A 40 8.64 -12.06 6.72
N LEU A 41 8.24 -11.89 5.46
CA LEU A 41 8.01 -12.99 4.51
C LEU A 41 9.30 -13.74 4.19
N CYS A 42 10.39 -13.02 3.88
CA CYS A 42 11.69 -13.63 3.66
C CYS A 42 12.18 -14.40 4.90
N ALA A 43 11.97 -13.86 6.10
CA ALA A 43 12.29 -14.54 7.35
C ALA A 43 11.43 -15.78 7.56
N PHE A 44 10.12 -15.72 7.26
CA PHE A 44 9.23 -16.87 7.28
C PHE A 44 9.69 -17.97 6.32
N GLY A 45 9.99 -17.61 5.07
CA GLY A 45 10.53 -18.53 4.05
C GLY A 45 11.81 -19.21 4.50
N ARG A 46 12.79 -18.45 5.03
CA ARG A 46 14.03 -19.00 5.57
C ARG A 46 13.82 -19.95 6.75
N ARG A 47 12.88 -19.64 7.67
CA ARG A 47 12.56 -20.54 8.80
C ARG A 47 11.89 -21.82 8.34
N ALA A 48 11.01 -21.75 7.34
CA ALA A 48 10.36 -22.92 6.77
C ALA A 48 11.34 -23.76 5.94
N GLY A 49 12.30 -23.12 5.27
CA GLY A 49 13.24 -23.75 4.36
C GLY A 49 12.53 -24.46 3.20
N ARG A 50 13.12 -25.55 2.73
CA ARG A 50 12.62 -26.32 1.57
C ARG A 50 11.52 -27.31 1.92
N ILE A 51 10.63 -26.98 2.87
CA ILE A 51 9.41 -27.77 3.07
C ILE A 51 8.65 -27.79 1.73
N PRO A 52 8.39 -28.97 1.14
CA PRO A 52 7.70 -29.07 -0.13
C PRO A 52 6.31 -28.45 -0.02
N LEU A 53 5.92 -27.62 -0.98
CA LEU A 53 4.57 -27.10 -1.12
C LEU A 53 4.15 -27.31 -2.58
N VAL A 54 2.99 -27.91 -2.80
CA VAL A 54 2.51 -28.15 -4.17
C VAL A 54 2.17 -26.81 -4.81
N GLY A 55 2.84 -26.48 -5.92
CA GLY A 55 2.51 -25.31 -6.73
C GLY A 55 1.10 -25.45 -7.29
N ARG A 56 0.38 -24.34 -7.44
CA ARG A 56 -1.00 -24.35 -7.93
C ARG A 56 -1.24 -23.37 -9.05
N THR A 57 -1.97 -23.83 -10.06
CA THR A 57 -2.53 -23.00 -11.15
C THR A 57 -4.02 -23.30 -11.22
N HIS A 58 -4.86 -22.26 -11.33
CA HIS A 58 -6.33 -22.42 -11.22
C HIS A 58 -6.78 -23.15 -9.94
N LEU A 59 -6.01 -23.00 -8.84
CA LEU A 59 -6.14 -23.76 -7.59
C LEU A 59 -5.91 -25.28 -7.71
N GLN A 60 -5.60 -25.80 -8.90
CA GLN A 60 -5.28 -27.21 -9.13
C GLN A 60 -3.80 -27.49 -8.85
N PRO A 61 -3.47 -28.71 -8.38
CA PRO A 61 -2.08 -29.15 -8.27
C PRO A 61 -1.34 -29.01 -9.60
N ALA A 62 -0.16 -28.38 -9.57
CA ALA A 62 0.73 -28.23 -10.70
C ALA A 62 2.09 -28.87 -10.37
N MET A 63 3.19 -28.13 -10.52
CA MET A 63 4.55 -28.62 -10.29
C MET A 63 4.97 -28.59 -8.81
N PRO A 64 5.98 -29.39 -8.43
CA PRO A 64 6.68 -29.24 -7.16
C PRO A 64 7.16 -27.82 -6.89
N SER A 65 6.95 -27.33 -5.66
CA SER A 65 7.48 -26.06 -5.16
C SER A 65 7.86 -26.19 -3.67
N SER A 66 8.11 -25.08 -3.00
CA SER A 66 8.45 -25.03 -1.59
C SER A 66 7.79 -23.84 -0.88
N VAL A 67 7.65 -23.95 0.44
CA VAL A 67 7.16 -22.84 1.26
C VAL A 67 8.09 -21.62 1.18
N GLU A 68 9.41 -21.84 1.11
CA GLU A 68 10.38 -20.78 0.87
C GLU A 68 10.10 -20.03 -0.43
N MET A 69 9.94 -20.74 -1.55
CA MET A 69 9.62 -20.12 -2.85
C MET A 69 8.31 -19.34 -2.83
N TRP A 70 7.27 -19.89 -2.19
CA TRP A 70 5.99 -19.20 -2.02
C TRP A 70 6.16 -17.89 -1.23
N ALA A 71 6.89 -17.95 -0.11
CA ALA A 71 7.10 -16.80 0.76
C ALA A 71 7.93 -15.71 0.09
N THR A 72 9.04 -16.07 -0.58
CA THR A 72 9.89 -15.12 -1.28
C THR A 72 9.23 -14.54 -2.52
N GLY A 73 8.37 -15.32 -3.20
CA GLY A 73 7.57 -14.81 -4.33
C GLY A 73 6.58 -13.73 -3.91
N HIS A 74 5.88 -13.90 -2.78
CA HIS A 74 5.06 -12.82 -2.21
C HIS A 74 5.89 -11.62 -1.75
N ALA A 75 7.08 -11.85 -1.19
CA ALA A 75 7.98 -10.77 -0.79
C ALA A 75 8.42 -9.92 -1.98
N GLU A 76 8.78 -10.55 -3.11
CA GLU A 76 9.14 -9.88 -4.36
C GLU A 76 7.99 -9.00 -4.89
N MET A 77 6.80 -9.58 -5.02
CA MET A 77 5.63 -8.82 -5.50
C MET A 77 5.28 -7.60 -4.63
N ILE A 78 5.53 -7.68 -3.32
CA ILE A 78 5.32 -6.59 -2.37
C ILE A 78 6.41 -5.53 -2.51
N LEU A 79 7.68 -5.94 -2.66
CA LEU A 79 8.81 -5.02 -2.87
C LEU A 79 8.68 -4.25 -4.19
N ASP A 80 8.18 -4.89 -5.25
CA ASP A 80 7.92 -4.20 -6.53
C ASP A 80 6.96 -3.00 -6.38
N GLN A 81 6.13 -2.97 -5.33
CA GLN A 81 5.23 -1.84 -5.08
C GLN A 81 5.96 -0.62 -4.53
N ILE A 82 7.21 -0.73 -4.09
CA ILE A 82 8.05 0.42 -3.72
C ILE A 82 8.22 1.34 -4.93
N GLU A 83 8.39 0.81 -6.14
CA GLU A 83 8.47 1.62 -7.37
C GLU A 83 7.24 2.51 -7.58
N ASN A 84 6.05 1.98 -7.26
CA ASN A 84 4.80 2.74 -7.32
C ASN A 84 4.74 3.84 -6.24
N LEU A 85 5.21 3.54 -5.03
CA LEU A 85 5.28 4.51 -3.92
C LEU A 85 6.29 5.63 -4.23
N GLU A 86 7.47 5.28 -4.74
CA GLU A 86 8.50 6.23 -5.13
C GLU A 86 8.04 7.11 -6.30
N ALA A 87 7.32 6.55 -7.28
CA ALA A 87 6.73 7.32 -8.36
C ALA A 87 5.74 8.36 -7.84
N ALA A 88 4.90 7.99 -6.88
CA ALA A 88 4.01 8.94 -6.20
C ALA A 88 4.83 9.99 -5.40
N TYR A 89 5.89 9.57 -4.71
CA TYR A 89 6.77 10.48 -3.97
C TYR A 89 7.41 11.53 -4.88
N ARG A 90 7.98 11.12 -6.01
CA ARG A 90 8.56 12.05 -7.02
C ARG A 90 7.55 13.08 -7.52
N LEU A 91 6.28 12.71 -7.65
CA LEU A 91 5.22 13.63 -8.04
C LEU A 91 4.93 14.67 -6.94
N VAL A 92 4.84 14.20 -5.70
CA VAL A 92 4.54 14.97 -4.48
C VAL A 92 5.70 15.92 -4.11
N ASP A 93 6.94 15.54 -4.39
CA ASP A 93 8.17 16.23 -3.99
C ASP A 93 8.48 17.52 -4.78
N ARG A 94 7.44 18.29 -5.11
CA ARG A 94 7.55 19.56 -5.82
C ARG A 94 6.79 20.66 -5.09
N ASN A 95 7.49 21.74 -4.77
CA ASN A 95 6.99 22.84 -3.96
C ASN A 95 5.97 23.72 -4.72
N PRO A 96 4.71 23.82 -4.26
CA PRO A 96 3.71 24.73 -4.84
C PRO A 96 3.73 26.15 -4.23
N LEU A 97 4.51 26.40 -3.17
CA LEU A 97 4.47 27.65 -2.41
C LEU A 97 4.87 28.86 -3.26
N GLY A 98 4.20 29.99 -3.01
CA GLY A 98 4.41 31.23 -3.75
C GLY A 98 3.56 31.33 -5.01
N SER A 99 2.68 30.35 -5.26
CA SER A 99 1.61 30.48 -6.25
C SER A 99 0.42 31.31 -5.75
N ALA A 100 0.33 31.55 -4.43
CA ALA A 100 -0.74 32.28 -3.77
C ALA A 100 -2.13 31.77 -4.19
N ALA A 101 -2.98 32.63 -4.76
CA ALA A 101 -4.31 32.23 -5.22
C ALA A 101 -4.29 31.36 -6.51
N GLY A 102 -3.10 31.13 -7.09
CA GLY A 102 -2.87 30.44 -8.36
C GLY A 102 -2.29 31.32 -9.46
N TYR A 103 -2.02 32.59 -9.16
CA TYR A 103 -1.55 33.60 -10.12
C TYR A 103 -0.28 34.33 -9.66
N GLY A 104 0.37 33.84 -8.60
CA GLY A 104 1.53 34.50 -7.99
C GLY A 104 1.14 35.72 -7.18
N VAL A 105 2.15 36.53 -6.83
CA VAL A 105 1.99 37.78 -6.07
C VAL A 105 2.92 38.87 -6.62
N PRO A 106 2.58 40.16 -6.48
CA PRO A 106 3.44 41.28 -6.87
C PRO A 106 4.52 41.55 -5.82
N LEU A 107 5.15 40.49 -5.31
CA LEU A 107 6.24 40.54 -4.33
C LEU A 107 7.39 39.68 -4.86
N PRO A 108 8.66 40.09 -4.68
CA PRO A 108 9.82 39.34 -5.15
C PRO A 108 10.09 38.13 -4.24
N LEU A 109 9.17 37.16 -4.21
CA LEU A 109 9.31 35.94 -3.41
C LEU A 109 10.42 35.04 -3.97
N ASN A 110 11.38 34.68 -3.13
CA ASN A 110 12.38 33.68 -3.47
C ASN A 110 11.80 32.27 -3.26
N ARG A 111 11.16 31.73 -4.31
CA ARG A 111 10.57 30.37 -4.28
C ARG A 111 11.62 29.27 -4.20
N ALA A 112 12.83 29.49 -4.72
CA ALA A 112 13.93 28.54 -4.58
C ALA A 112 14.33 28.37 -3.11
N ARG A 113 14.40 29.47 -2.35
CA ARG A 113 14.68 29.45 -0.91
C ARG A 113 13.62 28.68 -0.13
N THR A 114 12.33 28.85 -0.44
CA THR A 114 11.30 28.08 0.27
C THR A 114 11.28 26.61 -0.12
N THR A 115 11.61 26.28 -1.37
CA THR A 115 11.79 24.90 -1.83
C THR A 115 12.89 24.20 -1.03
N GLU A 116 14.06 24.85 -0.88
CA GLU A 116 15.17 24.35 -0.07
C GLU A 116 14.77 24.19 1.41
N LEU A 117 14.22 25.24 2.03
CA LEU A 117 13.86 25.24 3.46
C LEU A 117 12.79 24.20 3.82
N LEU A 118 11.89 23.89 2.87
CA LEU A 118 10.82 22.89 3.05
C LEU A 118 11.26 21.49 2.58
N GLY A 119 12.49 21.34 2.09
CA GLY A 119 13.07 20.07 1.69
C GLY A 119 12.48 19.46 0.41
N PHE A 120 11.89 20.26 -0.48
CA PHE A 120 11.42 19.78 -1.79
C PHE A 120 12.58 19.72 -2.80
N SER A 121 12.59 18.74 -3.70
CA SER A 121 13.62 18.67 -4.76
C SER A 121 13.49 19.76 -5.82
N ALA A 122 12.27 20.22 -6.09
CA ALA A 122 12.03 21.23 -7.11
C ALA A 122 10.85 22.14 -6.79
N THR A 123 10.79 23.28 -7.47
CA THR A 123 9.62 24.18 -7.45
C THR A 123 8.69 23.81 -8.59
N ILE A 124 7.37 23.84 -8.39
CA ILE A 124 6.43 23.81 -9.52
C ILE A 124 6.53 25.14 -10.27
N HIS A 125 7.14 25.14 -11.46
CA HIS A 125 7.50 26.37 -12.16
C HIS A 125 6.32 27.29 -12.41
N ASN A 126 5.25 26.78 -13.03
CA ASN A 126 4.07 27.54 -13.37
C ASN A 126 3.14 27.68 -12.14
N VAL A 127 2.81 28.92 -11.75
CA VAL A 127 1.97 29.20 -10.58
C VAL A 127 0.52 28.74 -10.75
N PHE A 128 -0.01 28.77 -11.97
CA PHE A 128 -1.32 28.24 -12.28
C PHE A 128 -1.32 26.71 -12.20
N GLY A 129 -0.30 26.07 -12.76
CA GLY A 129 -0.05 24.63 -12.59
C GLY A 129 0.10 24.21 -11.13
N ALA A 130 0.77 25.00 -10.29
CA ALA A 130 0.91 24.72 -8.86
C ALA A 130 -0.42 24.73 -8.11
N SER A 131 -1.36 25.61 -8.51
CA SER A 131 -2.73 25.61 -7.97
C SER A 131 -3.55 24.43 -8.48
N MET A 132 -3.40 24.08 -9.75
CA MET A 132 -4.12 22.97 -10.39
C MET A 132 -3.67 21.59 -9.89
N ALA A 133 -2.41 21.44 -9.52
CA ALA A 133 -1.85 20.18 -9.04
C ALA A 133 -2.41 19.74 -7.67
N ARG A 134 -3.38 20.47 -7.11
CA ARG A 134 -4.05 20.06 -5.87
C ARG A 134 -5.08 18.97 -6.20
N GLY A 135 -5.15 17.93 -5.38
CA GLY A 135 -5.97 16.75 -5.64
C GLY A 135 -5.29 15.73 -6.57
N GLU A 136 -4.47 16.15 -7.53
CA GLU A 136 -3.68 15.24 -8.38
C GLU A 136 -2.70 14.37 -7.55
N CYS A 137 -2.01 14.98 -6.58
CA CYS A 137 -1.10 14.25 -5.69
C CYS A 137 -1.87 13.28 -4.80
N GLU A 138 -3.00 13.70 -4.23
CA GLU A 138 -3.91 12.85 -3.45
C GLU A 138 -4.34 11.61 -4.26
N ALA A 139 -4.75 11.79 -5.51
CA ALA A 139 -5.18 10.71 -6.39
C ALA A 139 -4.02 9.79 -6.81
N ALA A 140 -2.83 10.35 -7.06
CA ALA A 140 -1.64 9.56 -7.39
C ALA A 140 -1.20 8.68 -6.21
N VAL A 141 -1.16 9.22 -4.99
CA VAL A 141 -0.89 8.46 -3.78
C VAL A 141 -1.92 7.35 -3.60
N LEU A 142 -3.22 7.64 -3.72
CA LEU A 142 -4.27 6.63 -3.65
C LEU A 142 -4.11 5.53 -4.72
N SER A 143 -3.61 5.87 -5.90
CA SER A 143 -3.33 4.90 -6.97
C SER A 143 -2.18 3.97 -6.63
N ALA A 144 -1.10 4.47 -6.02
CA ALA A 144 -0.02 3.63 -5.52
C ALA A 144 -0.50 2.73 -4.37
N LEU A 145 -1.25 3.28 -3.41
CA LEU A 145 -1.79 2.53 -2.28
C LEU A 145 -2.79 1.45 -2.70
N ALA A 146 -3.62 1.71 -3.73
CA ALA A 146 -4.58 0.74 -4.25
C ALA A 146 -3.88 -0.47 -4.89
N GLN A 147 -2.80 -0.24 -5.65
CA GLN A 147 -1.99 -1.31 -6.22
C GLN A 147 -1.32 -2.16 -5.14
N LEU A 148 -0.73 -1.51 -4.13
CA LEU A 148 -0.16 -2.21 -2.99
C LEU A 148 -1.20 -3.07 -2.28
N MET A 149 -2.37 -2.50 -1.96
CA MET A 149 -3.44 -3.24 -1.29
C MET A 149 -3.98 -4.40 -2.13
N ALA A 150 -3.99 -4.30 -3.46
CA ALA A 150 -4.34 -5.42 -4.34
C ALA A 150 -3.35 -6.58 -4.18
N VAL A 151 -2.05 -6.31 -4.12
CA VAL A 151 -1.02 -7.33 -3.83
C VAL A 151 -1.21 -7.93 -2.44
N LEU A 152 -1.42 -7.11 -1.41
CA LEU A 152 -1.65 -7.58 -0.04
C LEU A 152 -2.90 -8.46 0.09
N SER A 153 -3.94 -8.19 -0.70
CA SER A 153 -5.15 -9.01 -0.75
C SER A 153 -4.90 -10.43 -1.29
N ARG A 154 -3.93 -10.58 -2.21
CA ARG A 154 -3.53 -11.90 -2.76
C ARG A 154 -2.78 -12.72 -1.73
N LEU A 155 -1.87 -12.09 -0.97
CA LEU A 155 -1.22 -12.74 0.18
C LEU A 155 -2.25 -13.21 1.21
N ALA A 156 -3.23 -12.35 1.53
CA ALA A 156 -4.29 -12.69 2.46
C ALA A 156 -5.12 -13.90 1.98
N GLU A 157 -5.47 -13.96 0.70
CA GLU A 157 -6.20 -15.09 0.13
C GLU A 157 -5.41 -16.40 0.22
N ASP A 158 -4.13 -16.40 -0.16
CA ASP A 158 -3.29 -17.61 -0.05
C ASP A 158 -3.17 -18.09 1.39
N LEU A 159 -2.97 -17.16 2.35
CA LEU A 159 -2.90 -17.50 3.77
C LEU A 159 -4.22 -18.08 4.28
N ILE A 160 -5.37 -17.54 3.85
CA ILE A 160 -6.68 -18.12 4.15
C ILE A 160 -6.74 -19.55 3.61
N LEU A 161 -6.49 -19.74 2.31
CA LEU A 161 -6.60 -21.03 1.64
C LEU A 161 -5.69 -22.09 2.29
N PHE A 162 -4.41 -21.78 2.50
CA PHE A 162 -3.45 -22.71 3.08
C PHE A 162 -3.68 -22.98 4.57
N SER A 163 -4.49 -22.18 5.26
CA SER A 163 -4.90 -22.40 6.64
C SER A 163 -6.23 -23.15 6.80
N MET A 164 -7.00 -23.33 5.72
CA MET A 164 -8.25 -24.08 5.77
C MET A 164 -8.00 -25.54 6.18
N PRO A 165 -8.92 -26.21 6.91
CA PRO A 165 -8.74 -27.59 7.36
C PRO A 165 -8.41 -28.58 6.23
N GLU A 166 -8.92 -28.33 5.02
CA GLU A 166 -8.71 -29.16 3.82
C GLU A 166 -7.26 -29.13 3.32
N PHE A 167 -6.55 -28.02 3.55
CA PHE A 167 -5.13 -27.89 3.21
C PHE A 167 -4.26 -28.06 4.46
N ALA A 168 -4.53 -27.24 5.48
CA ALA A 168 -3.85 -27.21 6.78
C ALA A 168 -2.32 -27.11 6.68
N CYS A 169 -1.80 -26.59 5.57
CA CYS A 169 -0.37 -26.37 5.34
C CYS A 169 0.17 -25.31 6.31
N PHE A 170 -0.61 -24.26 6.57
CA PHE A 170 -0.24 -23.16 7.46
C PHE A 170 -1.14 -23.11 8.68
N LYS A 171 -0.57 -22.77 9.83
CA LYS A 171 -1.30 -22.47 11.07
C LYS A 171 -1.09 -21.00 11.41
N LEU A 172 -2.19 -20.27 11.43
CA LEU A 172 -2.20 -18.85 11.75
C LEU A 172 -2.01 -18.62 13.26
N PRO A 173 -1.31 -17.55 13.66
CA PRO A 173 -1.17 -17.15 15.06
C PRO A 173 -2.54 -16.78 15.67
N ARG A 174 -2.89 -17.46 16.76
CA ARG A 174 -4.20 -17.31 17.43
C ARG A 174 -4.55 -15.86 17.83
N ALA A 175 -3.56 -15.03 18.12
CA ALA A 175 -3.77 -13.63 18.47
C ALA A 175 -4.37 -12.77 17.33
N TYR A 176 -4.30 -13.26 16.09
CA TYR A 176 -4.83 -12.60 14.90
C TYR A 176 -6.01 -13.36 14.27
N CYS A 177 -6.58 -14.30 15.02
CA CYS A 177 -7.79 -15.04 14.66
C CYS A 177 -8.87 -14.83 15.71
N THR A 178 -10.14 -14.84 15.32
CA THR A 178 -11.24 -14.89 16.29
C THR A 178 -11.67 -16.33 16.55
N GLY A 179 -12.16 -16.60 17.75
CA GLY A 179 -12.77 -17.89 18.09
C GLY A 179 -14.29 -17.88 17.86
N SER A 180 -14.89 -19.07 17.84
CA SER A 180 -16.34 -19.21 17.94
C SER A 180 -16.77 -19.46 19.39
N SER A 181 -17.83 -18.78 19.83
CA SER A 181 -18.47 -19.07 21.13
C SER A 181 -19.16 -20.43 21.18
N ILE A 182 -19.48 -21.02 20.01
CA ILE A 182 -20.17 -22.31 19.89
C ILE A 182 -19.16 -23.45 19.63
N MET A 183 -18.09 -23.18 18.89
CA MET A 183 -17.10 -24.19 18.48
C MET A 183 -15.69 -23.84 19.00
N PRO A 184 -15.26 -24.43 20.13
CA PRO A 184 -13.98 -24.10 20.79
C PRO A 184 -12.72 -24.29 19.91
N GLN A 185 -12.78 -25.19 18.94
CA GLN A 185 -11.71 -25.49 17.99
C GLN A 185 -11.69 -24.56 16.77
N LYS A 186 -12.76 -23.80 16.52
CA LYS A 186 -12.89 -22.97 15.32
C LYS A 186 -12.20 -21.63 15.53
N PHE A 187 -11.21 -21.36 14.68
CA PHE A 187 -10.52 -20.08 14.58
C PHE A 187 -10.69 -19.51 13.17
N ASN A 188 -11.13 -18.26 13.07
CA ASN A 188 -11.38 -17.62 11.78
C ASN A 188 -10.21 -16.68 11.42
N PRO A 189 -9.84 -16.57 10.13
CA PRO A 189 -8.79 -15.69 9.66
C PRO A 189 -9.29 -14.24 9.46
N ASP A 190 -10.04 -13.66 10.42
CA ASP A 190 -10.78 -12.40 10.23
C ASP A 190 -9.89 -11.24 9.80
N VAL A 191 -8.66 -11.17 10.31
CA VAL A 191 -7.69 -10.14 9.91
C VAL A 191 -7.43 -10.20 8.40
N LEU A 192 -7.26 -11.40 7.84
CA LEU A 192 -7.00 -11.63 6.42
C LEU A 192 -8.24 -11.35 5.56
N GLU A 193 -9.42 -11.73 6.05
CA GLU A 193 -10.70 -11.38 5.41
C GLU A 193 -10.89 -9.86 5.34
N LEU A 194 -10.54 -9.17 6.43
CA LEU A 194 -10.57 -7.71 6.47
C LEU A 194 -9.57 -7.10 5.50
N VAL A 195 -8.34 -7.62 5.38
CA VAL A 195 -7.37 -7.15 4.36
C VAL A 195 -7.99 -7.17 2.96
N ARG A 196 -8.66 -8.25 2.58
CA ARG A 196 -9.35 -8.35 1.28
C ARG A 196 -10.42 -7.27 1.12
N SER A 197 -11.28 -7.07 2.12
CA SER A 197 -12.31 -6.03 2.07
C SER A 197 -11.72 -4.61 2.04
N LYS A 198 -10.59 -4.40 2.70
CA LYS A 198 -9.90 -3.12 2.79
C LYS A 198 -9.21 -2.76 1.49
N ALA A 199 -8.73 -3.73 0.72
CA ALA A 199 -8.24 -3.49 -0.63
C ALA A 199 -9.32 -2.91 -1.55
N ALA A 200 -10.55 -3.45 -1.51
CA ALA A 200 -11.68 -2.89 -2.24
C ALA A 200 -12.04 -1.47 -1.77
N GLN A 201 -11.93 -1.18 -0.47
CA GLN A 201 -12.16 0.18 0.06
C GLN A 201 -11.15 1.18 -0.50
N VAL A 202 -9.84 0.86 -0.50
CA VAL A 202 -8.80 1.76 -1.02
C VAL A 202 -8.96 1.97 -2.52
N LEU A 203 -9.32 0.93 -3.28
CA LEU A 203 -9.66 1.07 -4.70
C LEU A 203 -10.85 2.02 -4.92
N GLY A 204 -11.91 1.91 -4.10
CA GLY A 204 -13.05 2.82 -4.18
C GLY A 204 -12.68 4.28 -3.87
N LEU A 205 -11.80 4.51 -2.89
CA LEU A 205 -11.29 5.85 -2.55
C LEU A 205 -10.48 6.43 -3.71
N GLN A 206 -9.67 5.61 -4.37
CA GLN A 206 -8.88 5.99 -5.55
C GLN A 206 -9.78 6.42 -6.71
N THR A 207 -10.80 5.62 -7.03
CA THR A 207 -11.80 5.97 -8.05
C THR A 207 -12.49 7.28 -7.73
N ALA A 208 -12.97 7.45 -6.49
CA ALA A 208 -13.64 8.67 -6.06
C ALA A 208 -12.73 9.91 -6.19
N ALA A 209 -11.46 9.81 -5.79
CA ALA A 209 -10.51 10.91 -5.89
C ALA A 209 -10.26 11.32 -7.35
N LEU A 210 -10.07 10.37 -8.26
CA LEU A 210 -9.95 10.67 -9.70
C LEU A 210 -11.23 11.27 -10.28
N SER A 211 -12.40 10.76 -9.87
CA SER A 211 -13.69 11.30 -10.32
C SER A 211 -13.92 12.74 -9.86
N LEU A 212 -13.46 13.13 -8.68
CA LEU A 212 -13.53 14.53 -8.21
C LEU A 212 -12.72 15.48 -9.09
N LEU A 213 -11.61 15.01 -9.67
CA LEU A 213 -10.76 15.81 -10.56
C LEU A 213 -11.30 15.90 -11.98
N HIS A 214 -12.13 14.94 -12.39
CA HIS A 214 -12.62 14.85 -13.76
C HIS A 214 -13.41 16.10 -14.15
N ALA A 215 -13.06 16.70 -15.29
CA ALA A 215 -13.70 17.88 -15.86
C ALA A 215 -13.70 19.13 -14.95
N MET A 216 -12.83 19.19 -13.94
CA MET A 216 -12.71 20.37 -13.08
C MET A 216 -12.13 21.57 -13.87
N PRO A 217 -12.71 22.78 -13.73
CA PRO A 217 -12.18 23.97 -14.40
C PRO A 217 -10.85 24.42 -13.78
N GLY A 218 -10.14 25.29 -14.51
CA GLY A 218 -8.90 25.90 -14.07
C GLY A 218 -8.99 26.66 -12.74
N GLY A 219 -7.91 26.65 -11.96
CA GLY A 219 -7.81 27.31 -10.64
C GLY A 219 -8.17 26.40 -9.46
N TYR A 220 -8.31 27.00 -8.28
CA TYR A 220 -8.75 26.30 -7.08
C TYR A 220 -10.28 26.26 -7.01
N ASN A 221 -10.85 25.07 -6.84
CA ASN A 221 -12.26 24.85 -6.55
C ASN A 221 -12.41 24.15 -5.19
N ARG A 222 -13.53 24.39 -4.50
CA ARG A 222 -13.71 23.93 -3.12
C ARG A 222 -13.84 22.41 -3.02
N ASP A 223 -14.25 21.76 -4.11
CA ASP A 223 -14.34 20.31 -4.34
C ASP A 223 -13.04 19.59 -3.95
N LEU A 224 -11.89 20.23 -4.21
CA LEU A 224 -10.55 19.72 -3.86
C LEU A 224 -10.33 19.49 -2.36
N GLN A 225 -11.20 20.04 -1.52
CA GLN A 225 -11.18 19.79 -0.08
C GLN A 225 -11.51 18.32 0.24
N ASP A 226 -12.38 17.68 -0.54
CA ASP A 226 -12.85 16.31 -0.27
C ASP A 226 -11.77 15.27 -0.58
N CYS A 227 -10.86 15.55 -1.53
CA CYS A 227 -9.70 14.69 -1.81
C CYS A 227 -8.85 14.41 -0.56
N LYS A 228 -8.80 15.37 0.39
CA LYS A 228 -8.01 15.22 1.63
C LYS A 228 -8.49 14.05 2.49
N GLY A 229 -9.80 13.97 2.72
CA GLY A 229 -10.38 12.92 3.55
C GLY A 229 -10.21 11.54 2.90
N LEU A 230 -10.30 11.48 1.58
CA LEU A 230 -10.13 10.24 0.82
C LEU A 230 -8.71 9.68 0.94
N TYR A 231 -7.68 10.51 0.71
CA TYR A 231 -6.30 10.01 0.77
C TYR A 231 -5.91 9.63 2.20
N MET A 232 -6.28 10.44 3.21
CA MET A 232 -5.93 10.16 4.61
C MET A 232 -6.50 8.82 5.06
N LYS A 233 -7.75 8.54 4.67
CA LYS A 233 -8.38 7.24 4.95
C LYS A 233 -7.70 6.09 4.21
N GLY A 234 -7.34 6.26 2.94
CA GLY A 234 -6.64 5.24 2.16
C GLY A 234 -5.29 4.89 2.79
N LEU A 235 -4.55 5.92 3.19
CA LEU A 235 -3.26 5.81 3.85
C LEU A 235 -3.34 5.07 5.20
N ASP A 236 -4.27 5.47 6.08
CA ASP A 236 -4.47 4.81 7.37
C ASP A 236 -4.80 3.31 7.22
N ILE A 237 -5.69 2.99 6.27
CA ILE A 237 -6.04 1.61 5.94
C ILE A 237 -4.81 0.84 5.48
N THR A 238 -4.07 1.36 4.51
CA THR A 238 -2.94 0.65 3.91
C THR A 238 -1.81 0.43 4.91
N ARG A 239 -1.40 1.48 5.63
CA ARG A 239 -0.33 1.39 6.64
C ARG A 239 -0.68 0.45 7.78
N THR A 240 -1.92 0.51 8.28
CA THR A 240 -2.39 -0.44 9.30
C THR A 240 -2.41 -1.87 8.78
N THR A 241 -2.77 -2.07 7.51
CA THR A 241 -2.74 -3.39 6.84
C THR A 241 -1.32 -3.95 6.73
N LEU A 242 -0.34 -3.14 6.32
CA LEU A 242 1.07 -3.53 6.26
C LEU A 242 1.57 -4.02 7.63
N ARG A 243 1.38 -3.19 8.67
CA ARG A 243 1.83 -3.50 10.03
C ARG A 243 1.19 -4.75 10.62
N ILE A 244 -0.11 -4.98 10.37
CA ILE A 244 -0.78 -6.18 10.89
C ILE A 244 -0.35 -7.43 10.13
N LEU A 245 -0.21 -7.36 8.80
CA LEU A 245 0.26 -8.50 8.01
C LEU A 245 1.68 -8.90 8.39
N ALA A 246 2.58 -7.94 8.65
CA ALA A 246 3.95 -8.24 9.08
C ALA A 246 3.95 -9.08 10.37
N LYS A 247 3.06 -8.74 11.32
CA LYS A 247 2.88 -9.49 12.57
C LYS A 247 2.23 -10.87 12.35
N VAL A 248 1.23 -10.95 11.46
CA VAL A 248 0.59 -12.22 11.11
C VAL A 248 1.62 -13.18 10.53
N VAL A 249 2.33 -12.77 9.47
CA VAL A 249 3.36 -13.56 8.77
C VAL A 249 4.46 -14.02 9.73
N ALA A 250 4.92 -13.14 10.63
CA ALA A 250 5.92 -13.48 11.62
C ALA A 250 5.49 -14.66 12.52
N GLY A 251 4.19 -14.75 12.84
CA GLY A 251 3.60 -15.79 13.68
C GLY A 251 3.09 -17.03 12.94
N VAL A 252 3.11 -17.07 11.60
CA VAL A 252 2.67 -18.25 10.84
C VAL A 252 3.64 -19.42 11.07
N THR A 253 3.08 -20.60 11.26
CA THR A 253 3.82 -21.87 11.33
C THR A 253 3.35 -22.84 10.25
N VAL A 254 4.20 -23.80 9.88
CA VAL A 254 3.98 -24.72 8.76
C VAL A 254 3.83 -26.14 9.28
N ASP A 255 2.85 -26.88 8.74
CA ASP A 255 2.69 -28.30 8.99
C ASP A 255 3.31 -29.10 7.82
N ALA A 256 4.56 -29.52 8.00
CA ALA A 256 5.33 -30.13 6.91
C ALA A 256 4.70 -31.44 6.38
N ASP A 257 4.03 -32.20 7.25
CA ASP A 257 3.39 -33.45 6.85
C ASP A 257 2.15 -33.19 5.99
N LYS A 258 1.36 -32.16 6.34
CA LYS A 258 0.24 -31.70 5.50
C LYS A 258 0.71 -31.19 4.14
N CYS A 259 1.78 -30.40 4.10
CA CYS A 259 2.32 -29.91 2.84
C CYS A 259 2.80 -31.07 1.93
N ARG A 260 3.50 -32.07 2.51
CA ARG A 260 3.97 -33.26 1.79
C ARG A 260 2.82 -34.15 1.29
N ALA A 261 1.74 -34.27 2.07
CA ALA A 261 0.59 -35.08 1.68
C ALA A 261 -0.08 -34.62 0.37
N GLY A 262 0.12 -33.36 -0.03
CA GLY A 262 -0.37 -32.86 -1.32
C GLY A 262 0.38 -33.41 -2.55
N PHE A 263 1.59 -33.93 -2.38
CA PHE A 263 2.43 -34.42 -3.48
C PHE A 263 2.01 -35.83 -3.90
N THR A 264 0.98 -35.91 -4.73
CA THR A 264 0.54 -37.17 -5.36
C THR A 264 1.37 -37.47 -6.62
N PRO A 265 1.37 -38.71 -7.15
CA PRO A 265 2.13 -39.05 -8.35
C PRO A 265 1.87 -38.13 -9.55
N GLY A 266 0.65 -37.58 -9.67
CA GLY A 266 0.30 -36.64 -10.73
C GLY A 266 1.10 -35.33 -10.72
N VAL A 267 1.59 -34.90 -9.55
CA VAL A 267 2.45 -33.70 -9.41
C VAL A 267 3.80 -33.89 -10.11
N PHE A 268 4.27 -35.13 -10.24
CA PHE A 268 5.54 -35.48 -10.88
C PHE A 268 5.37 -36.00 -12.32
N ALA A 269 4.15 -35.97 -12.88
CA ALA A 269 3.87 -36.56 -14.19
C ALA A 269 4.70 -35.92 -15.31
N THR A 270 4.96 -34.61 -15.21
CA THR A 270 5.83 -33.90 -16.15
C THR A 270 7.29 -34.33 -16.00
N ASP A 271 7.79 -34.50 -14.77
CA ASP A 271 9.16 -34.98 -14.52
C ASP A 271 9.37 -36.40 -15.06
N VAL A 272 8.34 -37.26 -15.02
CA VAL A 272 8.38 -38.63 -15.58
C VAL A 272 8.32 -38.64 -17.11
N ALA A 273 7.72 -37.62 -17.73
CA ALA A 273 7.57 -37.53 -19.18
C ALA A 273 8.82 -36.97 -19.89
N LEU A 274 9.69 -36.29 -19.16
CA LEU A 274 10.98 -35.75 -19.64
C LEU A 274 12.10 -36.79 -19.49
#